data_AF-A0A7J2KD52-F1
#
_entry.id   AF-A0A7J2KD52-F1
#
_cell.length_a   1.000
_cell.length_b   1.000
_cell.length_c   1.000
_cell.angle_alpha   90.00
_cell.angle_beta   90.00
_cell.angle_gamma   90.00
#
_symmetry.space_group_name_H-M   'P 1'
#
loop_
_entity.id
_entity.type
_entity.pdbx_description
1 polymer ?
#
loop_
_entity_poly.entity_id
_entity_poly.type
_entity_poly.pdbx_seq_one_letter_code
_entity_poly.pdbx_strand_id
1 'polypeptide(L)' 'MKVAVEIACMAADAGYIPIDRDVVAIAGTGRGADTAILITPKTSRNFFDIKIKEIIAKPVYKE' A
#
# COMPACT_ATOMS: atom_id res chain seq x y z
N MET A 1 3.34 -2.35 6.98
CA MET A 1 3.81 -1.65 5.75
C MET A 1 3.87 -2.54 4.51
N LYS A 2 4.63 -3.65 4.50
CA LYS A 2 4.75 -4.57 3.35
C LYS A 2 3.40 -4.93 2.72
N VAL A 3 2.46 -5.38 3.54
CA VAL A 3 1.11 -5.79 3.11
C VAL A 3 0.32 -4.63 2.49
N ALA A 4 0.48 -3.39 2.98
CA ALA A 4 -0.22 -2.24 2.40
C ALA A 4 0.21 -1.98 0.94
N VAL A 5 1.49 -2.22 0.61
CA VAL A 5 1.99 -2.11 -0.76
C VAL A 5 1.50 -3.29 -1.62
N GLU A 6 1.52 -4.51 -1.08
CA GLU A 6 1.04 -5.70 -1.79
C GLU A 6 -0.43 -5.59 -2.21
N ILE A 7 -1.32 -5.22 -1.28
CA ILE A 7 -2.76 -5.14 -1.58
C ILE A 7 -3.08 -4.00 -2.55
N ALA A 8 -2.32 -2.89 -2.48
CA ALA A 8 -2.45 -1.80 -3.44
C ALA A 8 -2.01 -2.26 -4.85
N CYS A 9 -0.91 -3.00 -4.96
CA CYS A 9 -0.44 -3.60 -6.20
C CYS A 9 -1.44 -4.63 -6.77
N MET A 10 -1.96 -5.52 -5.92
CA MET A 10 -2.96 -6.53 -6.31
C MET A 10 -4.28 -5.89 -6.77
N ALA A 11 -4.75 -4.85 -6.07
CA ALA A 11 -5.94 -4.11 -6.46
C ALA A 11 -5.74 -3.35 -7.79
N ALA A 12 -4.53 -2.82 -8.02
CA ALA A 12 -4.16 -2.21 -9.29
C ALA A 12 -4.11 -3.24 -10.44
N ASP A 13 -3.53 -4.41 -10.21
CA ASP A 13 -3.48 -5.51 -11.19
C ASP A 13 -4.88 -6.01 -11.56
N ALA A 14 -5.80 -6.04 -10.59
CA ALA A 14 -7.20 -6.40 -10.82
C ALA A 14 -8.03 -5.29 -11.49
N GLY A 15 -7.48 -4.08 -11.66
CA GLY A 15 -8.19 -2.93 -12.21
C GLY A 15 -9.24 -2.31 -11.28
N TYR A 16 -9.17 -2.58 -9.97
CA TYR A 16 -10.13 -2.07 -8.98
C TYR A 16 -9.80 -0.68 -8.46
N ILE A 17 -8.55 -0.23 -8.61
CA ILE A 17 -8.12 1.12 -8.22
C ILE A 17 -7.33 1.79 -9.36
N PRO A 18 -7.38 3.12 -9.47
CA PRO A 18 -6.59 3.86 -10.46
C PRO A 18 -5.08 3.75 -10.17
N ILE A 19 -4.26 3.65 -11.23
CA ILE A 19 -2.78 3.53 -11.16
C ILE A 19 -2.05 4.86 -11.38
N ASP A 20 -2.80 5.93 -11.54
CA ASP A 20 -2.36 7.30 -11.84
C ASP A 20 -2.82 8.31 -10.78
N ARG A 21 -3.43 7.83 -9.68
CA ARG A 21 -3.95 8.65 -8.58
C ARG A 21 -3.48 8.10 -7.25
N ASP A 22 -3.39 8.97 -6.26
CA ASP A 22 -3.06 8.57 -4.90
C ASP A 22 -4.25 7.89 -4.24
N VAL A 23 -3.98 6.82 -3.49
CA VAL A 23 -4.94 6.08 -2.68
C VAL A 23 -4.40 5.86 -1.28
N VAL A 24 -5.29 5.64 -0.32
CA VAL A 24 -4.91 5.21 1.02
C VAL A 24 -4.94 3.69 1.09
N ALA A 25 -3.81 3.08 1.44
CA ALA A 25 -3.71 1.65 1.69
C ALA A 25 -3.55 1.37 3.18
N ILE A 26 -4.37 0.47 3.73
CA ILE A 26 -4.42 0.12 5.14
C ILE A 26 -4.14 -1.37 5.31
N ALA A 27 -3.24 -1.73 6.23
CA ALA A 27 -2.90 -3.10 6.55
C ALA A 27 -2.49 -3.24 8.03
N GLY A 28 -2.28 -4.48 8.50
CA GLY A 28 -1.83 -4.77 9.87
C GLY A 28 -0.74 -5.85 9.95
N THR A 29 -0.20 -6.03 11.15
CA THR A 29 0.74 -7.09 11.49
C THR A 29 0.00 -8.23 12.21
N GLY A 30 0.02 -9.44 11.63
CA GLY A 30 -0.68 -10.61 12.18
C GLY A 30 -2.21 -10.55 12.03
N ARG A 31 -2.87 -9.61 12.71
CA ARG A 31 -4.33 -9.37 12.66
C ARG A 31 -4.64 -7.87 12.79
N GLY A 32 -5.84 -7.47 12.37
CA GLY A 32 -6.28 -6.08 12.46
C GLY A 32 -5.55 -5.15 11.48
N ALA A 33 -5.46 -3.87 11.84
CA ALA A 33 -4.79 -2.84 11.05
C ALA A 33 -3.97 -1.92 11.97
N ASP A 34 -2.70 -1.73 11.63
CA ASP A 34 -1.74 -0.91 12.38
C ASP A 34 -0.93 0.03 11.48
N THR A 35 -1.05 -0.10 10.16
CA THR A 35 -0.30 0.65 9.16
C THR A 35 -1.24 1.26 8.15
N ALA A 36 -1.11 2.57 7.90
CA ALA A 36 -1.80 3.28 6.85
C ALA A 36 -0.80 4.17 6.07
N ILE A 37 -0.87 4.14 4.75
CA ILE A 37 0.00 4.91 3.85
C ILE A 37 -0.79 5.58 2.74
N LEU A 38 -0.32 6.75 2.30
CA LEU A 38 -0.70 7.33 1.02
C LEU A 38 0.25 6.81 -0.06
N ILE A 39 -0.29 6.23 -1.12
CA ILE A 39 0.47 5.52 -2.15
C ILE A 39 -0.09 5.83 -3.54
N THR A 40 0.78 6.11 -4.50
CA THR A 40 0.44 6.03 -5.93
C THR A 40 0.75 4.59 -6.38
N PRO A 41 -0.27 3.75 -6.60
CA PRO A 41 -0.05 2.34 -6.92
C PRO A 41 0.36 2.16 -8.38
N LYS A 42 0.96 1.01 -8.66
CA LYS A 42 1.28 0.53 -10.01
C LYS A 42 0.95 -0.96 -10.07
N THR A 43 0.83 -1.46 -11.29
CA THR A 43 0.71 -2.90 -11.54
C THR A 43 2.01 -3.60 -11.13
N SER A 44 1.95 -4.92 -10.91
CA SER A 44 3.11 -5.74 -10.54
C SER A 44 4.24 -5.69 -11.57
N ARG A 45 3.92 -5.49 -12.85
CA ARG A 45 4.91 -5.28 -13.92
C ARG A 45 5.75 -4.02 -13.72
N ASN A 46 5.21 -3.03 -13.02
CA ASN A 46 5.81 -1.73 -12.74
C ASN A 46 6.00 -1.52 -11.23
N PHE A 47 6.27 -2.60 -10.48
CA PHE A 47 6.35 -2.57 -9.03
C PHE A 47 7.34 -1.52 -8.48
N PHE A 48 8.49 -1.36 -9.14
CA PHE A 48 9.50 -0.38 -8.75
C PHE A 48 9.09 1.08 -9.02
N ASP A 49 8.03 1.31 -9.79
CA ASP A 49 7.48 2.64 -10.07
C ASP A 49 6.43 3.07 -9.03
N ILE A 50 6.08 2.20 -8.07
CA ILE A 50 5.20 2.52 -6.94
C ILE A 50 5.83 3.64 -6.10
N LYS A 51 5.02 4.62 -5.72
CA LYS A 51 5.47 5.74 -4.88
C LYS A 51 4.68 5.79 -3.59
N ILE A 52 5.37 5.59 -2.47
CA ILE A 52 4.82 5.84 -1.13
C ILE A 52 5.03 7.32 -0.84
N LYS A 53 3.92 8.06 -0.70
CA LYS A 53 3.90 9.52 -0.54
C LYS A 53 3.97 9.93 0.92
N GLU A 54 3.25 9.20 1.76
CA GLU A 54 3.13 9.50 3.17
C GLU A 54 2.93 8.22 3.99
N ILE A 55 3.47 8.21 5.21
CA ILE A 55 3.17 7.21 6.22
C ILE A 55 2.25 7.89 7.24
N ILE A 56 0.96 7.59 7.18
CA ILE A 56 -0.07 8.17 8.06
C ILE A 56 0.07 7.57 9.47
N ALA A 57 0.20 6.24 9.53
CA ALA A 57 0.43 5.51 10.76
C ALA A 57 1.27 4.26 10.47
N LYS A 58 2.19 3.92 11.39
CA LYS A 58 2.84 2.61 11.44
C LYS A 58 3.35 2.34 12.86
N PRO A 59 3.53 1.07 13.25
CA PRO A 59 4.28 0.75 14.46
C PRO A 59 5.72 1.30 14.39
N VAL A 60 6.22 1.83 15.51
CA VAL A 60 7.63 2.27 15.63
C VAL A 60 8.55 1.06 15.78
N TYR A 61 8.10 0.09 16.58
CA TYR A 61 8.76 -1.20 16.79
C TYR A 61 7.89 -2.30 16.22
N LYS A 62 8.53 -3.38 15.77
CA LYS A 62 7.85 -4.64 15.48
C LYS A 62 8.12 -5.57 16.65
N GLU A 63 7.07 -6.18 17.19
CA GLU A 63 7.21 -7.40 17.99
C GLU A 63 7.64 -8.57 17.11
#